data_AF-A0A7I4YXU7-F1
#
_entry.id   AF-A0A7I4YXU7-F1
#
_cell.length_a   1.000
_cell.length_b   1.000
_cell.length_c   1.000
_cell.angle_alpha   90.00
_cell.angle_beta   90.00
_cell.angle_gamma   90.00
#
_symmetry.space_group_name_H-M   'P 1'
#
loop_
_entity.id
_entity.type
_entity.pdbx_description
1 polymer ?
#
loop_
_entity_poly.entity_id
_entity_poly.type
_entity_poly.pdbx_seq_one_letter_code
_entity_poly.pdbx_strand_id
1 'polypeptide(L)'
;MCEVRTSEGHLLKGFLSMYCPPVLRLPTGSIFHEVPSVRPPKVIGAVKKAVAGERLELLCPVIGYPEPFARWEKDGAVIEPSPLIEYDGNNLIITHAEATMNGVYACIADNSFPMFVDGPAMPHQLIFEQKVIIDS
;
A
#
# COMPACT_ATOMS: atom_id res chain seq x y z
N MET A 1 -8.80 -10.92 22.17
CA MET A 1 -7.64 -11.85 22.17
C MET A 1 -8.22 -13.24 22.01
N CYS A 2 -7.92 -13.91 20.89
CA CYS A 2 -8.43 -15.27 20.63
C CYS A 2 -7.42 -16.28 21.18
N GLU A 3 -7.91 -17.30 21.90
CA GLU A 3 -7.13 -18.41 22.41
C GLU A 3 -7.54 -19.70 21.69
N VAL A 4 -6.55 -20.51 21.28
CA VAL A 4 -6.81 -21.85 20.73
C VAL A 4 -6.41 -22.86 21.78
N ARG A 5 -7.33 -23.77 22.11
CA ARG A 5 -7.10 -24.87 23.07
C ARG A 5 -7.26 -26.21 22.38
N THR A 6 -6.49 -27.21 22.81
CA THR A 6 -6.71 -28.60 22.38
C THR A 6 -8.00 -29.15 22.99
N SER A 7 -8.45 -30.31 22.50
CA SER A 7 -9.58 -31.05 23.10
C SER A 7 -9.36 -31.41 24.58
N GLU A 8 -8.10 -31.48 25.01
CA GLU A 8 -7.69 -31.73 26.39
C GLU A 8 -7.60 -30.44 27.23
N GLY A 9 -7.92 -29.27 26.65
CA GLY A 9 -7.93 -27.98 27.33
C GLY A 9 -6.57 -27.28 27.42
N HIS A 10 -5.51 -27.86 26.84
CA HIS A 10 -4.18 -27.24 26.79
C HIS A 10 -4.17 -26.03 25.86
N LEU A 11 -3.62 -24.91 26.34
CA LEU A 11 -3.47 -23.69 25.53
C LEU A 11 -2.35 -23.89 24.50
N LEU A 12 -2.69 -23.74 23.22
CA LEU A 12 -1.69 -23.70 22.17
C LEU A 12 -1.02 -22.31 22.16
N LYS A 13 0.26 -22.28 22.54
CA LYS A 13 1.09 -21.07 22.47
C LYS A 13 1.80 -21.04 21.11
N GLY A 14 1.47 -20.04 20.31
CA GLY A 14 2.07 -19.80 18.99
C GLY A 14 1.57 -18.49 18.40
N PHE A 15 2.13 -18.09 17.26
CA PHE A 15 1.64 -16.94 16.50
C PHE A 15 0.44 -17.39 15.65
N LEU A 16 -0.74 -16.82 15.95
CA LEU A 16 -1.91 -16.97 15.09
C LEU A 16 -1.84 -15.90 14.00
N SER A 17 -1.34 -16.26 12.82
CA SER A 17 -1.40 -15.40 11.64
C SER A 17 -2.71 -15.62 10.92
N MET A 18 -3.56 -14.59 10.89
CA MET A 18 -4.81 -14.59 10.12
C MET A 18 -4.52 -14.00 8.74
N TYR A 19 -4.99 -14.66 7.68
CA TYR A 19 -4.95 -14.06 6.35
C TYR A 19 -5.77 -12.77 6.33
N CYS A 20 -5.17 -11.71 5.81
CA CYS A 20 -5.75 -10.38 5.78
C CYS A 20 -5.40 -9.74 4.43
N PRO A 21 -6.38 -9.23 3.67
CA PRO A 21 -6.11 -8.50 2.44
C PRO A 21 -5.33 -7.21 2.74
N PRO A 22 -4.75 -6.55 1.72
CA PRO A 22 -4.06 -5.28 1.93
C PRO A 22 -5.03 -4.22 2.46
N VAL A 23 -4.67 -3.59 3.58
CA VAL A 23 -5.43 -2.51 4.21
C VAL A 23 -4.50 -1.34 4.54
N LEU A 24 -5.04 -0.12 4.57
CA LEU A 24 -4.26 1.06 4.93
C LEU A 24 -4.10 1.20 6.44
N ARG A 25 -2.87 1.45 6.88
CA ARG A 25 -2.51 1.86 8.23
C ARG A 25 -2.02 3.31 8.22
N LEU A 26 -2.95 4.24 8.11
CA LEU A 26 -2.65 5.66 8.10
C LEU A 26 -2.39 6.20 9.51
N PRO A 27 -1.46 7.17 9.69
CA PRO A 27 -1.32 7.90 10.94
C PRO A 27 -2.61 8.60 11.37
N THR A 28 -2.82 8.73 12.67
CA THR A 28 -3.95 9.46 13.24
C THR A 28 -4.03 10.89 12.69
N GLY A 29 -5.20 11.31 12.23
CA GLY A 29 -5.41 12.64 11.65
C GLY A 29 -5.05 12.77 10.16
N SER A 30 -4.65 11.68 9.51
CA SER A 30 -4.50 11.66 8.04
C SER A 30 -5.81 12.00 7.35
N ILE A 31 -5.74 12.90 6.36
CA ILE A 31 -6.89 13.23 5.51
C ILE A 31 -6.90 12.27 4.32
N PHE A 32 -8.01 11.59 4.10
CA PHE A 32 -8.23 10.69 2.99
C PHE A 32 -9.71 10.64 2.60
N HIS A 33 -9.97 10.14 1.39
CA HIS A 33 -11.30 9.92 0.85
C HIS A 33 -11.38 8.52 0.25
N GLU A 34 -12.25 7.68 0.79
CA GLU A 34 -12.55 6.36 0.22
C GLU A 34 -13.44 6.52 -1.01
N VAL A 35 -13.11 5.83 -2.09
CA VAL A 35 -13.95 5.81 -3.29
C VAL A 35 -14.95 4.66 -3.13
N PRO A 36 -16.26 4.93 -2.96
CA PRO A 36 -17.23 3.87 -2.76
C PRO A 36 -17.46 3.08 -4.06
N SER A 37 -17.81 1.80 -3.92
CA SER A 37 -18.30 0.94 -5.02
C SER A 37 -17.31 0.68 -6.16
N VAL A 38 -16.01 0.88 -5.96
CA VAL A 38 -14.97 0.51 -6.94
C VAL A 38 -14.28 -0.80 -6.56
N ARG A 39 -13.83 -1.55 -7.57
CA ARG A 39 -13.05 -2.79 -7.43
C ARG A 39 -11.82 -2.71 -8.34
N PRO A 40 -10.60 -2.81 -7.79
CA PRO A 40 -10.26 -2.97 -6.36
C PRO A 40 -10.65 -1.74 -5.51
N PRO A 41 -10.72 -1.89 -4.16
CA PRO A 41 -10.89 -0.76 -3.25
C PRO A 41 -9.82 0.31 -3.49
N LYS A 42 -10.24 1.58 -3.48
CA LYS A 42 -9.38 2.72 -3.75
C LYS A 42 -9.59 3.80 -2.70
N VAL A 43 -8.48 4.38 -2.24
CA VAL A 43 -8.45 5.49 -1.29
C VAL A 43 -7.58 6.61 -1.87
N ILE A 44 -8.06 7.83 -1.77
CA ILE A 44 -7.35 9.03 -2.20
C ILE A 44 -6.82 9.74 -0.95
N GLY A 45 -5.50 9.82 -0.82
CA GLY A 45 -4.83 10.54 0.26
C GLY A 45 -4.73 12.04 0.03
N ALA A 46 -4.18 12.74 1.03
CA ALA A 46 -3.89 14.16 0.93
C ALA A 46 -2.88 14.49 -0.19
N VAL A 47 -2.97 15.72 -0.70
CA VAL A 47 -2.02 16.26 -1.67
C VAL A 47 -0.63 16.34 -1.04
N LYS A 48 0.36 15.75 -1.70
CA LYS A 48 1.77 15.84 -1.31
C LYS A 48 2.42 16.99 -2.08
N LYS A 49 2.84 18.02 -1.36
CA LYS A 49 3.62 19.13 -1.92
C LYS A 49 5.12 18.87 -1.75
N ALA A 50 5.91 19.25 -2.74
CA ALA A 50 7.36 19.20 -2.71
C ALA A 50 7.95 20.41 -3.45
N VAL A 51 9.22 20.68 -3.22
CA VAL A 51 9.97 21.73 -3.92
C VAL A 51 10.89 21.08 -4.96
N ALA A 52 11.03 21.71 -6.11
CA ALA A 52 11.94 21.26 -7.15
C ALA A 52 13.38 21.12 -6.59
N GLY A 53 14.01 20.00 -6.92
CA GLY A 53 15.35 19.64 -6.47
C GLY A 53 15.44 18.93 -5.12
N GLU A 54 14.34 18.84 -4.36
CA GLU A 54 14.32 18.10 -3.10
C GLU A 54 14.01 16.61 -3.27
N ARG A 55 14.39 15.81 -2.26
CA ARG A 55 14.00 14.41 -2.15
C ARG A 55 12.54 14.30 -1.75
N LEU A 56 11.75 13.57 -2.52
CA LEU A 56 10.33 13.34 -2.29
C LEU A 56 10.07 11.87 -1.97
N GLU A 57 9.52 11.60 -0.79
CA GLU A 57 9.09 10.26 -0.37
C GLU A 57 7.55 10.16 -0.41
N LEU A 58 7.06 9.15 -1.14
CA LEU A 58 5.66 8.73 -1.18
C LEU A 58 5.52 7.41 -0.45
N LEU A 59 4.81 7.46 0.68
CA LEU A 59 4.58 6.28 1.51
C LEU A 59 3.47 5.42 0.91
N CYS A 60 3.65 4.11 0.94
CA CYS A 60 2.56 3.16 0.76
C CYS A 60 2.25 2.48 2.09
N PRO A 61 1.35 3.05 2.92
CA PRO A 61 1.12 2.60 4.28
C PRO A 61 0.18 1.39 4.31
N VAL A 62 0.53 0.33 3.58
CA VAL A 62 -0.26 -0.90 3.47
C VAL A 62 0.26 -1.96 4.42
N ILE A 63 -0.66 -2.69 5.03
CA ILE A 63 -0.38 -3.88 5.84
C ILE A 63 -1.29 -5.02 5.38
N GLY A 64 -0.90 -6.25 5.65
CA GLY A 64 -1.67 -7.44 5.32
C GLY A 64 -0.91 -8.72 5.63
N TYR A 65 -1.57 -9.86 5.50
CA TYR A 65 -0.91 -11.17 5.62
C TYR A 65 -1.47 -12.15 4.57
N PRO A 66 -0.64 -12.75 3.69
CA PRO A 66 0.79 -12.52 3.53
C PRO A 66 1.14 -11.04 3.27
N GLU A 67 2.38 -10.67 3.57
CA GLU A 67 2.84 -9.28 3.45
C GLU A 67 2.57 -8.76 2.03
N PRO A 68 1.83 -7.65 1.87
CA PRO A 68 1.52 -7.12 0.54
C PRO A 68 2.76 -6.59 -0.16
N PHE A 69 2.89 -6.91 -1.44
CA PHE A 69 3.83 -6.24 -2.33
C PHE A 69 3.14 -5.06 -3.00
N ALA A 70 3.87 -3.98 -3.25
CA ALA A 70 3.33 -2.80 -3.92
C ALA A 70 4.09 -2.46 -5.19
N ARG A 71 3.33 -2.00 -6.18
CA ARG A 71 3.86 -1.34 -7.39
C ARG A 71 3.30 0.06 -7.53
N TRP A 72 4.05 0.92 -8.21
CA TRP A 72 3.70 2.33 -8.39
C TRP A 72 3.39 2.68 -9.83
N GLU A 73 2.34 3.47 -10.00
CA GLU A 73 1.96 4.08 -11.28
C GLU A 73 1.87 5.60 -11.12
N LYS A 74 2.23 6.34 -12.18
CA LYS A 74 2.01 7.78 -12.30
C LYS A 74 1.01 8.01 -13.42
N ASP A 75 -0.10 8.66 -13.12
CA ASP A 75 -1.17 9.00 -14.06
C ASP A 75 -1.69 7.77 -14.84
N GLY A 76 -1.72 6.60 -14.18
CA GLY A 76 -2.15 5.32 -14.76
C GLY A 76 -1.11 4.61 -15.63
N ALA A 77 0.12 5.12 -15.70
CA ALA A 77 1.24 4.47 -16.37
C ALA A 77 2.27 3.97 -15.36
N VAL A 78 2.87 2.81 -15.65
CA VAL A 78 3.97 2.26 -14.83
C VAL A 78 5.12 3.25 -14.80
N ILE A 79 5.71 3.45 -13.62
CA ILE A 79 6.89 4.28 -13.47
C ILE A 79 8.10 3.50 -13.98
N GLU A 80 8.68 3.98 -15.07
CA GLU A 80 9.89 3.37 -15.64
C GLU A 80 11.09 3.52 -14.69
N PRO A 81 11.94 2.49 -14.56
CA PRO A 81 13.16 2.58 -13.78
C PRO A 81 14.04 3.73 -14.27
N SER A 82 14.55 4.54 -13.34
CA SER A 82 15.52 5.59 -13.64
C SER A 82 16.43 5.85 -12.44
N PRO A 83 17.57 6.54 -12.61
CA PRO A 83 18.46 6.89 -11.49
C PRO A 83 17.80 7.80 -10.44
N LEU A 84 16.65 8.41 -10.76
CA LEU A 84 15.91 9.28 -9.85
C LEU A 84 14.90 8.53 -8.99
N ILE A 85 14.67 7.24 -9.26
CA ILE A 85 13.64 6.42 -8.61
C ILE A 85 14.30 5.35 -7.76
N GLU A 86 13.99 5.37 -6.47
CA GLU A 86 14.39 4.36 -5.48
C GLU A 86 13.13 3.75 -4.83
N TYR A 87 13.24 2.52 -4.36
CA TYR A 87 12.19 1.84 -3.59
C TYR A 87 12.74 1.45 -2.23
N ASP A 88 12.01 1.81 -1.17
CA ASP A 88 12.27 1.36 0.20
C ASP A 88 11.05 0.56 0.68
N GLY A 89 11.16 -0.77 0.60
CA GLY A 89 10.02 -1.67 0.72
C GLY A 89 8.94 -1.32 -0.31
N ASN A 90 7.76 -0.92 0.18
CA ASN A 90 6.63 -0.51 -0.65
C ASN A 90 6.58 1.01 -0.91
N ASN A 91 7.52 1.79 -0.37
CA ASN A 91 7.55 3.24 -0.56
C ASN A 91 8.29 3.61 -1.84
N LEU A 92 7.81 4.66 -2.51
CA LEU A 92 8.48 5.26 -3.67
C LEU A 92 9.27 6.48 -3.22
N ILE A 93 10.55 6.51 -3.59
CA ILE A 93 11.45 7.62 -3.33
C ILE A 93 11.85 8.23 -4.68
N ILE A 94 11.62 9.53 -4.80
CA ILE A 94 12.12 10.37 -5.89
C ILE A 94 13.30 11.16 -5.31
N THR A 95 14.52 10.88 -5.78
CA THR A 95 15.74 11.45 -5.19
C THR A 95 15.91 12.95 -5.47
N HIS A 96 15.41 13.41 -6.62
CA HIS A 96 15.43 14.81 -7.03
C HIS A 96 14.13 15.14 -7.77
N ALA A 97 13.23 15.85 -7.10
CA ALA A 97 11.91 16.19 -7.63
C ALA A 97 11.99 17.22 -8.77
N GLU A 98 11.28 16.98 -9.86
CA GLU A 98 11.21 17.89 -11.02
C GLU A 98 9.76 18.28 -11.33
N ALA A 99 9.53 19.46 -11.90
CA ALA A 99 8.18 19.90 -12.25
C ALA A 99 7.45 18.95 -13.22
N THR A 100 8.19 18.18 -14.04
CA THR A 100 7.66 17.13 -14.93
C THR A 100 7.06 15.94 -14.17
N MET A 101 7.43 15.77 -12.89
CA MET A 101 6.95 14.71 -12.01
C MET A 101 5.63 15.06 -11.31
N ASN A 102 5.05 16.25 -11.55
CA ASN A 102 3.68 16.53 -11.14
C ASN A 102 2.70 15.48 -11.69
N GLY A 103 1.77 15.00 -10.88
CA GLY A 103 0.82 13.96 -11.29
C GLY A 103 0.09 13.28 -10.14
N VAL A 104 -0.72 12.28 -10.47
CA VAL A 104 -1.35 11.38 -9.49
C VAL A 104 -0.54 10.10 -9.42
N TYR A 105 -0.01 9.81 -8.24
CA TYR A 105 0.76 8.60 -7.98
C TYR A 105 -0.12 7.58 -7.27
N ALA A 106 -0.18 6.36 -7.80
CA ALA A 106 -0.95 5.27 -7.23
C ALA A 106 0.00 4.19 -6.71
N CYS A 107 -0.06 3.91 -5.41
CA CYS A 107 0.45 2.66 -4.88
C CYS A 107 -0.63 1.58 -5.04
N ILE A 108 -0.30 0.51 -5.74
CA ILE A 108 -1.17 -0.64 -5.96
C ILE A 108 -0.57 -1.80 -5.17
N ALA A 109 -1.19 -2.11 -4.04
CA ALA A 109 -0.74 -3.17 -3.14
C ALA A 109 -1.53 -4.45 -3.37
N ASP A 110 -0.84 -5.57 -3.49
CA ASP A 110 -1.41 -6.89 -3.73
C ASP A 110 -0.90 -7.93 -2.73
N ASN A 111 -1.78 -8.85 -2.35
CA ASN A 111 -1.40 -10.12 -1.76
C ASN A 111 -2.35 -11.23 -2.25
N SER A 112 -2.05 -12.49 -1.93
CA SER A 112 -2.91 -13.62 -2.31
C SER A 112 -2.91 -14.71 -1.24
N PHE A 113 -4.09 -15.27 -0.96
CA PHE A 113 -4.25 -16.35 0.01
C PHE A 113 -5.53 -17.15 -0.24
N PRO A 114 -5.62 -18.41 0.23
CA PRO A 114 -6.84 -19.21 0.09
C PRO A 114 -7.92 -18.77 1.08
N MET A 115 -9.16 -18.70 0.61
CA MET A 115 -10.33 -18.32 1.44
C MET A 115 -10.86 -19.45 2.32
N PHE A 116 -10.52 -20.70 1.99
CA PHE A 116 -10.90 -21.90 2.72
C PHE A 116 -9.79 -22.95 2.60
N VAL A 117 -9.80 -23.96 3.47
CA VAL A 117 -8.80 -25.03 3.50
C VAL A 117 -8.75 -25.75 2.15
N ASP A 118 -7.55 -25.94 1.59
CA ASP A 118 -7.28 -26.53 0.27
C ASP A 118 -7.85 -25.76 -0.94
N GLY A 119 -8.31 -24.53 -0.75
CA GLY A 119 -8.73 -23.65 -1.84
C GLY A 119 -7.55 -23.05 -2.63
N PRO A 120 -7.79 -22.54 -3.85
CA PRO A 120 -6.78 -21.79 -4.59
C PRO A 120 -6.49 -20.45 -3.92
N ALA A 121 -5.29 -19.91 -4.12
CA ALA A 121 -4.95 -18.56 -3.68
C ALA A 121 -5.76 -17.52 -4.47
N MET A 122 -6.48 -16.67 -3.75
CA MET A 122 -7.27 -15.59 -4.33
C MET A 122 -6.52 -14.27 -4.23
N PRO A 123 -6.45 -13.46 -5.31
CA PRO A 123 -5.77 -12.18 -5.27
C PRO A 123 -6.64 -11.12 -4.58
N HIS A 124 -5.99 -10.32 -3.74
CA HIS A 124 -6.56 -9.14 -3.11
C HIS A 124 -5.69 -7.94 -3.43
N GLN A 125 -6.33 -6.83 -3.78
CA GLN A 125 -5.65 -5.61 -4.18
C GLN A 125 -6.30 -4.38 -3.54
N LEU A 126 -5.49 -3.38 -3.23
CA LEU A 126 -5.89 -2.07 -2.71
C LEU A 126 -5.10 -0.99 -3.44
N ILE A 127 -5.76 0.10 -3.81
CA ILE A 127 -5.12 1.25 -4.46
C ILE A 127 -5.12 2.45 -3.51
N PHE A 128 -3.95 3.05 -3.30
CA PHE A 128 -3.79 4.32 -2.59
C PHE A 128 -3.22 5.38 -3.53
N GLU A 129 -4.02 6.41 -3.81
CA GLU A 129 -3.64 7.50 -4.70
C GLU A 129 -3.27 8.76 -3.93
N GLN A 130 -2.22 9.44 -4.37
CA GLN A 130 -1.81 10.73 -3.87
C GLN A 130 -1.51 11.68 -5.03
N LYS A 131 -2.10 12.88 -4.99
CA LYS A 131 -1.72 13.94 -5.92
C LYS A 131 -0.42 14.58 -5.46
N VAL A 132 0.57 14.61 -6.33
CA VAL A 132 1.85 15.28 -6.11
C VAL A 132 1.85 16.62 -6.82
N ILE A 133 2.22 17.68 -6.08
CA ILE A 133 2.45 19.01 -6.61
C ILE A 133 3.88 19.43 -6.29
N ILE A 134 4.67 19.75 -7.31
CA ILE A 134 6.06 20.19 -7.20
C ILE A 134 6.13 21.66 -7.61
N ASP A 135 6.42 22.51 -6.62
CA ASP A 135 6.61 23.95 -6.80
C ASP A 135 8.07 24.22 -7.23
N SER A 136 8.28 25.22 -8.10
CA SER A 136 9.58 25.65 -8.63
C SER A 136 10.30 26.66 -7.74
#